data_AF-A0A9D7NJW0-F1
#
_entry.id   AF-A0A9D7NJW0-F1
#
_cell.length_a   1.000
_cell.length_b   1.000
_cell.length_c   1.000
_cell.angle_alpha   90.00
_cell.angle_beta   90.00
_cell.angle_gamma   90.00
#
_symmetry.space_group_name_H-M   'P 1'
#
loop_
_entity.id
_entity.type
_entity.pdbx_description
1 polymer ?
#
loop_
_entity_poly.entity_id
_entity_poly.type
_entity_poly.pdbx_seq_one_letter_code
_entity_poly.pdbx_strand_id
1 'polypeptide(L)'
;MGLYIIIGILVVLLAGFLFSPLVLQVDTSKSHYVLRWGMGRLQFIPTPDDWLLSIGFSFWRKKVSLLKLLAKPAKKDQDSTSKPKKKRQARKPWSFQRLLHIIQTFQVRQFRLDLDTDDFVTNAYLYPVFRALSTPTRALTINFQGRSQCAFEVKNRMINVLIALIF
;
A
#
# COMPACT_ATOMS: atom_id res chain seq x y z
N MET A 1 -22.65 27.26 23.36
CA MET A 1 -21.22 27.01 23.68
C MET A 1 -20.84 25.54 23.50
N GLY A 2 -21.51 24.57 24.12
CA GLY A 2 -21.15 23.15 24.00
C GLY A 2 -21.10 22.58 22.56
N LEU A 3 -22.04 22.96 21.70
CA LEU A 3 -22.06 22.50 20.30
C LEU A 3 -20.80 22.94 19.50
N TYR A 4 -20.36 24.19 19.68
CA TYR A 4 -19.16 24.69 19.01
C TYR A 4 -17.89 23.99 19.48
N ILE A 5 -17.84 23.60 20.76
CA ILE A 5 -16.74 22.81 21.31
C ILE A 5 -16.71 21.42 20.67
N ILE A 6 -17.87 20.75 20.55
CA ILE A 6 -17.98 19.44 19.92
C ILE A 6 -17.56 19.51 18.44
N ILE A 7 -18.04 20.52 17.70
CA ILE A 7 -17.68 20.73 16.29
C ILE A 7 -16.18 21.01 16.17
N GLY A 8 -15.61 21.86 17.03
CA GLY A 8 -14.18 22.16 17.04
C GLY A 8 -13.33 20.91 17.24
N ILE A 9 -13.69 20.06 18.21
CA ILE A 9 -13.02 18.77 18.44
C ILE A 9 -13.11 17.87 17.21
N LEU A 10 -14.29 17.76 16.59
CA LEU A 10 -14.49 16.94 15.40
C LEU A 10 -13.62 17.41 14.23
N VAL A 11 -13.53 18.72 14.01
CA VAL A 11 -12.68 19.31 12.95
C VAL A 11 -11.21 19.02 13.20
N VAL A 12 -10.73 19.16 14.45
CA VAL A 12 -9.34 18.84 14.80
C VAL A 12 -9.02 17.36 14.58
N LEU A 13 -9.94 16.45 14.95
CA LEU A 13 -9.77 15.01 14.71
C LEU A 13 -9.72 14.67 13.23
N LEU A 14 -10.62 15.25 12.42
CA LEU A 14 -10.65 15.06 10.97
C LEU A 14 -9.38 15.60 10.30
N ALA A 15 -8.95 16.80 10.69
CA ALA A 15 -7.71 17.39 10.20
C ALA A 15 -6.51 16.49 10.57
N GLY A 16 -6.40 16.09 11.83
CA GLY A 16 -5.36 15.18 12.30
C GLY A 16 -5.31 13.87 11.50
N PHE A 17 -6.47 13.31 11.14
CA PHE A 17 -6.55 12.12 10.31
C PHE A 17 -6.10 12.38 8.86
N LEU A 18 -6.54 13.47 8.23
CA LEU A 18 -6.18 13.82 6.84
C LEU A 18 -4.68 14.12 6.67
N PHE A 19 -4.08 14.80 7.64
CA PHE A 19 -2.66 15.15 7.63
C PHE A 19 -1.75 14.02 8.10
N SER A 20 -2.33 12.93 8.61
CA SER A 20 -1.60 11.75 9.05
C SER A 20 -0.79 11.12 7.91
N PRO A 21 0.48 10.75 8.14
CA PRO A 21 1.29 10.08 7.14
C PRO A 21 0.81 8.63 6.94
N LEU A 22 0.56 8.30 5.68
CA LEU A 22 0.40 6.95 5.18
C LEU A 22 1.78 6.43 4.77
N VAL A 23 2.29 5.41 5.45
CA VAL A 23 3.60 4.82 5.18
C VAL A 23 3.42 3.36 4.80
N LEU A 24 3.82 3.02 3.58
CA LEU A 24 3.88 1.66 3.07
C LEU A 24 5.35 1.20 3.08
N GLN A 25 5.63 0.14 3.82
CA GLN A 25 6.93 -0.51 3.87
C GLN A 25 6.79 -1.91 3.29
N VAL A 26 7.61 -2.21 2.30
CA VAL A 26 7.71 -3.53 1.68
C VAL A 26 9.16 -3.97 1.79
N ASP A 27 9.38 -5.15 2.36
CA ASP A 27 10.69 -5.79 2.45
C ASP A 27 10.52 -7.28 2.14
N THR A 28 11.00 -7.69 0.97
CA THR A 28 10.93 -9.07 0.49
C THR A 28 11.90 -9.98 1.25
N SER A 29 13.02 -9.45 1.73
CA SER A 29 14.04 -10.21 2.49
C SER A 29 13.47 -10.76 3.78
N LYS A 30 12.77 -9.90 4.52
CA LYS A 30 12.18 -10.24 5.81
C LYS A 30 10.70 -10.59 5.70
N SER A 31 10.11 -10.57 4.50
CA SER A 31 8.68 -10.79 4.28
C SER A 31 7.77 -9.82 5.08
N HIS A 32 8.23 -8.58 5.28
CA HIS A 32 7.47 -7.55 5.97
C HIS A 32 6.78 -6.63 4.97
N TYR A 33 5.46 -6.74 4.91
CA TYR A 33 4.61 -5.83 4.16
C TYR A 33 3.74 -5.08 5.17
N VAL A 34 4.13 -3.86 5.53
CA VAL A 34 3.46 -3.08 6.58
C VAL A 34 2.96 -1.76 5.99
N LEU A 35 1.66 -1.56 6.05
CA LEU A 35 1.00 -0.28 5.83
C LEU A 35 0.68 0.35 7.20
N ARG A 36 1.05 1.61 7.39
CA ARG A 36 0.74 2.39 8.59
C ARG A 36 0.01 3.66 8.19
N TRP A 37 -1.06 4.01 8.89
CA TRP A 37 -1.74 5.30 8.77
C TRP A 37 -2.00 5.83 10.17
N GLY A 38 -1.25 6.83 10.63
CA GLY A 38 -1.38 7.35 11.99
C GLY A 38 -1.34 6.25 13.06
N MET A 39 -2.49 5.98 13.70
CA MET A 39 -2.68 4.96 14.74
C MET A 39 -3.02 3.56 14.19
N GLY A 40 -3.35 3.45 12.91
CA GLY A 40 -3.67 2.20 12.23
C GLY A 40 -2.43 1.55 11.64
N ARG A 41 -2.34 0.22 11.78
CA ARG A 41 -1.28 -0.61 11.21
C ARG A 41 -1.89 -1.84 10.59
N LEU A 42 -1.56 -2.08 9.35
CA LEU A 42 -1.95 -3.25 8.59
C LEU A 42 -0.69 -3.96 8.13
N GLN A 43 -0.54 -5.23 8.47
CA GLN A 43 0.64 -6.02 8.19
C GLN A 43 0.23 -7.31 7.49
N PHE A 44 0.89 -7.62 6.37
CA PHE A 44 0.78 -8.92 5.73
C PHE A 44 1.97 -9.77 6.16
N ILE A 45 1.66 -10.97 6.63
CA ILE A 45 2.64 -11.97 7.07
C ILE A 45 2.44 -13.18 6.16
N PRO A 46 3.35 -13.45 5.21
CA PRO A 46 3.28 -14.67 4.43
C PRO A 46 3.57 -15.86 5.36
N THR A 47 2.68 -16.85 5.32
CA THR A 47 2.77 -18.12 6.03
C THR A 47 2.81 -19.23 4.96
N PRO A 48 3.47 -20.38 5.17
CA PRO A 48 3.68 -21.39 4.12
C PRO A 48 2.43 -21.80 3.35
N ASP A 49 1.26 -21.83 4.01
CA ASP A 49 -0.02 -22.22 3.40
C ASP A 49 -1.07 -21.10 3.31
N ASP A 50 -0.80 -19.88 3.82
CA ASP A 50 -1.80 -18.79 3.86
C ASP A 50 -1.14 -17.40 3.97
N TRP A 51 -1.87 -16.36 3.62
CA TRP A 51 -1.45 -14.98 3.86
C TRP A 51 -2.24 -14.42 5.05
N LEU A 52 -1.55 -14.17 6.17
CA LEU A 52 -2.18 -13.60 7.35
C LEU A 52 -2.18 -12.07 7.26
N LEU A 53 -3.39 -11.49 7.27
CA LEU A 53 -3.61 -10.06 7.37
C LEU A 53 -3.80 -9.68 8.84
N SER A 54 -2.82 -9.02 9.44
CA SER A 54 -2.92 -8.46 10.77
C SER A 54 -3.34 -6.99 10.68
N ILE A 55 -4.59 -6.70 11.06
CA ILE A 55 -5.13 -5.34 11.14
C ILE A 55 -5.11 -4.91 12.60
N GLY A 56 -4.47 -3.79 12.89
CA GLY A 56 -4.38 -3.24 14.23
C GLY A 56 -4.66 -1.75 14.27
N PHE A 57 -5.32 -1.34 15.34
CA PHE A 57 -5.31 0.03 15.85
C PHE A 57 -4.51 0.05 17.15
N SER A 58 -4.08 1.22 17.61
CA SER A 58 -3.23 1.39 18.81
C SER A 58 -3.57 0.48 20.00
N PHE A 59 -4.86 0.15 20.22
CA PHE A 59 -5.34 -0.67 21.34
C PHE A 59 -5.99 -2.02 20.94
N TRP A 60 -6.08 -2.32 19.65
CA TRP A 60 -6.76 -3.54 19.18
C TRP A 60 -6.03 -4.15 18.01
N ARG A 61 -5.83 -5.46 18.00
CA ARG A 61 -5.22 -6.16 16.88
C ARG A 61 -6.04 -7.41 16.57
N LYS A 62 -6.38 -7.59 15.29
CA LYS A 62 -7.05 -8.78 14.79
C LYS A 62 -6.27 -9.34 13.62
N LYS A 63 -6.01 -10.64 13.68
CA LYS A 63 -5.42 -11.40 12.58
C LYS A 63 -6.55 -12.06 11.81
N VAL A 64 -6.51 -11.94 10.49
CA VAL A 64 -7.49 -12.54 9.59
C VAL A 64 -6.74 -13.23 8.46
N SER A 65 -7.08 -14.49 8.20
CA SER A 65 -6.59 -15.24 7.04
C SER A 65 -7.18 -14.69 5.74
N LEU A 66 -6.33 -14.37 4.76
CA LEU A 66 -6.78 -13.92 3.44
C LEU A 66 -7.43 -15.05 2.65
N LEU A 67 -6.93 -16.29 2.74
CA LEU A 67 -7.57 -17.42 2.08
C LEU A 67 -8.99 -17.65 2.59
N LYS A 68 -9.24 -17.52 3.90
CA LYS A 68 -10.60 -17.62 4.47
C LYS A 68 -11.52 -16.45 4.12
N LEU A 69 -10.97 -15.29 3.75
CA LEU A 69 -11.76 -14.15 3.25
C LEU A 69 -12.10 -14.30 1.78
N LEU A 70 -11.16 -14.78 0.96
CA LEU A 70 -11.35 -15.02 -0.47
C LEU A 70 -12.17 -16.28 -0.75
N ALA A 71 -12.02 -17.32 0.08
CA ALA A 71 -12.77 -18.57 -0.01
C ALA A 71 -14.15 -18.50 0.66
N LYS A 72 -14.54 -17.37 1.25
CA LYS A 72 -15.96 -17.17 1.60
C LYS A 72 -16.73 -17.03 0.30
N PRO A 73 -17.61 -17.98 -0.06
CA PRO A 73 -18.49 -17.78 -1.20
C PRO A 73 -19.29 -16.52 -0.91
N ALA A 74 -19.28 -15.57 -1.85
CA ALA A 74 -20.20 -14.45 -1.83
C ALA A 74 -21.59 -15.04 -1.56
N LYS A 75 -22.16 -14.76 -0.38
CA LYS A 75 -23.54 -15.13 -0.09
C LYS A 75 -24.37 -14.54 -1.21
N LYS A 76 -24.83 -15.43 -2.09
CA LYS A 76 -25.75 -15.15 -3.15
C LYS A 76 -27.05 -14.83 -2.43
N ASP A 77 -27.31 -13.55 -2.21
CA ASP A 77 -28.63 -13.09 -1.79
C ASP A 77 -29.60 -13.51 -2.90
N GLN A 78 -30.22 -14.67 -2.70
CA GLN A 78 -31.50 -15.00 -3.27
C GLN A 78 -32.50 -14.12 -2.54
N ASP A 79 -32.88 -13.01 -3.17
CA ASP A 79 -34.23 -12.54 -2.98
C ASP A 79 -34.81 -12.03 -4.30
N SER A 80 -35.86 -12.74 -4.70
CA SER A 80 -36.62 -12.56 -5.92
C SER A 80 -37.66 -11.47 -5.70
N THR A 81 -37.47 -10.29 -6.29
CA THR A 81 -38.59 -9.47 -6.78
C THR A 81 -38.13 -8.58 -7.93
N SER A 82 -38.73 -8.79 -9.09
CA SER A 82 -38.50 -8.05 -10.32
C SER A 82 -38.87 -6.57 -10.17
N LYS A 83 -37.91 -5.72 -9.80
CA LYS A 83 -38.01 -4.27 -10.02
C LYS A 83 -37.43 -3.93 -11.40
N PRO A 84 -38.05 -3.01 -12.17
CA PRO A 84 -37.62 -2.71 -13.53
C PRO A 84 -36.15 -2.26 -13.52
N LYS A 85 -35.36 -2.86 -14.41
CA LYS A 85 -33.92 -2.58 -14.57
C LYS A 85 -33.74 -1.07 -14.85
N LYS A 86 -33.49 -0.28 -13.80
CA LYS A 86 -32.86 1.03 -13.94
C LYS A 86 -31.58 0.78 -14.73
N LYS A 87 -31.46 1.40 -15.91
CA LYS A 87 -30.21 1.44 -16.69
C LYS A 87 -29.10 1.77 -15.70
N ARG A 88 -28.26 0.77 -15.38
CA ARG A 88 -27.04 1.02 -14.60
C ARG A 88 -26.27 2.04 -15.42
N GLN A 89 -26.20 3.28 -14.95
CA GLN A 89 -25.30 4.27 -15.50
C GLN A 89 -23.93 3.60 -15.58
N ALA A 90 -23.42 3.45 -16.79
CA ALA A 90 -22.08 2.93 -17.00
C ALA A 90 -21.15 3.81 -16.18
N ARG A 91 -20.58 3.24 -15.11
CA ARG A 91 -19.60 3.95 -14.30
C ARG A 91 -18.47 4.31 -15.26
N LYS A 92 -18.26 5.60 -15.45
CA LYS A 92 -17.21 6.12 -16.34
C LYS A 92 -15.91 5.39 -15.97
N PRO A 93 -15.21 4.76 -16.94
CA PRO A 93 -13.98 4.06 -16.63
C PRO A 93 -13.03 5.07 -15.98
N TRP A 94 -12.40 4.65 -14.88
CA TRP A 94 -11.36 5.45 -14.25
C TRP A 94 -10.30 5.79 -15.30
N SER A 95 -10.08 7.10 -15.52
CA SER A 95 -9.06 7.55 -16.46
C SER A 95 -7.70 7.08 -15.96
N PHE A 96 -6.91 6.47 -16.84
CA PHE A 96 -5.53 6.07 -16.55
C PHE A 96 -4.69 7.25 -16.02
N GLN A 97 -4.97 8.47 -16.48
CA GLN A 97 -4.34 9.70 -16.00
C GLN A 97 -4.61 9.95 -14.51
N ARG A 98 -5.81 9.65 -14.02
CA ARG A 98 -6.14 9.77 -12.58
C ARG A 98 -5.36 8.75 -11.75
N LEU A 99 -5.21 7.53 -12.26
CA LEU A 99 -4.41 6.51 -11.59
C LEU A 99 -2.94 6.94 -11.50
N LEU A 100 -2.38 7.49 -12.58
CA LEU A 100 -1.03 8.06 -12.61
C LEU A 100 -0.86 9.21 -11.61
N HIS A 101 -1.79 10.17 -11.55
CA HIS A 101 -1.75 11.26 -10.57
C HIS A 101 -1.76 10.72 -9.14
N ILE A 102 -2.62 9.75 -8.83
CA ILE A 102 -2.65 9.12 -7.50
C ILE A 102 -1.30 8.49 -7.19
N ILE A 103 -0.72 7.71 -8.11
CA ILE A 103 0.59 7.06 -7.93
C ILE A 103 1.70 8.10 -7.70
N GLN A 104 1.67 9.22 -8.43
CA GLN A 104 2.66 10.31 -8.29
C GLN A 104 2.61 11.01 -6.93
N THR A 105 1.48 10.97 -6.21
CA THR A 105 1.41 11.54 -4.86
C THR A 105 2.25 10.77 -3.83
N PHE A 106 2.57 9.50 -4.14
CA PHE A 106 3.38 8.66 -3.27
C PHE A 106 4.86 9.00 -3.41
N GLN A 107 5.48 9.42 -2.31
CA GLN A 107 6.90 9.74 -2.26
C GLN A 107 7.69 8.51 -1.80
N VAL A 108 8.58 8.01 -2.66
CA VAL A 108 9.54 6.95 -2.28
C VAL A 108 10.58 7.58 -1.33
N ARG A 109 10.62 7.13 -0.08
CA ARG A 109 11.56 7.59 0.94
C ARG A 109 12.88 6.83 0.88
N GLN A 110 12.78 5.52 0.73
CA GLN A 110 13.94 4.64 0.62
C GLN A 110 13.63 3.54 -0.39
N PHE A 111 14.60 3.22 -1.22
CA PHE A 111 14.55 2.09 -2.13
C PHE A 111 15.86 1.33 -1.99
N ARG A 112 15.77 0.02 -1.81
CA ARG A 112 16.91 -0.90 -1.73
C ARG A 112 16.63 -2.08 -2.63
N LEU A 113 17.50 -2.30 -3.59
CA LEU A 113 17.42 -3.46 -4.48
C LEU A 113 18.77 -4.16 -4.44
N ASP A 114 18.73 -5.43 -4.08
CA ASP A 114 19.84 -6.35 -4.19
C ASP A 114 19.46 -7.40 -5.24
N LEU A 115 20.19 -7.44 -6.34
CA LEU A 115 19.83 -8.26 -7.50
C LEU A 115 20.99 -9.18 -7.88
N ASP A 116 20.64 -10.42 -8.20
CA ASP A 116 21.51 -11.38 -8.86
C ASP A 116 20.76 -11.95 -10.06
N THR A 117 21.36 -11.86 -11.25
CA THR A 117 20.77 -12.37 -12.49
C THR A 117 21.13 -13.83 -12.80
N ASP A 118 21.77 -14.54 -11.85
CA ASP A 118 22.31 -15.90 -12.03
C ASP A 118 23.34 -16.03 -13.18
N ASP A 119 23.80 -14.91 -13.71
CA ASP A 119 24.83 -14.80 -14.74
C ASP A 119 25.91 -13.83 -14.27
N PHE A 120 27.11 -14.36 -14.09
CA PHE A 120 28.29 -13.61 -13.67
C PHE A 120 28.62 -12.47 -14.62
N VAL A 121 28.47 -12.66 -15.93
CA VAL A 121 28.82 -11.66 -16.93
C VAL A 121 27.85 -10.48 -16.85
N THR A 122 26.54 -10.76 -16.83
CA THR A 122 25.50 -9.74 -16.67
C THR A 122 25.65 -8.98 -15.35
N ASN A 123 25.87 -9.67 -14.23
CA ASN A 123 26.10 -9.03 -12.94
C ASN A 123 27.33 -8.09 -12.96
N ALA A 124 28.42 -8.50 -13.60
CA ALA A 124 29.62 -7.67 -13.72
C ALA A 124 29.37 -6.38 -14.52
N TYR A 125 28.58 -6.44 -15.60
CA TYR A 125 28.18 -5.26 -16.37
C TYR A 125 27.21 -4.35 -15.61
N LEU A 126 26.30 -4.93 -14.82
CA LEU A 126 25.32 -4.17 -14.03
C LEU A 126 25.96 -3.50 -12.81
N TYR A 127 27.05 -4.03 -12.27
CA TYR A 127 27.72 -3.48 -11.09
C TYR A 127 28.05 -1.97 -11.21
N PRO A 128 28.78 -1.49 -12.24
CA PRO A 128 29.08 -0.06 -12.38
C PRO A 128 27.80 0.77 -12.62
N VAL A 129 26.81 0.23 -13.35
CA VAL A 129 25.53 0.91 -13.62
C VAL A 129 24.75 1.12 -12.33
N PHE A 130 24.64 0.09 -11.49
CA PHE A 130 23.95 0.14 -10.20
C PHE A 130 24.67 1.08 -9.23
N ARG A 131 26.01 1.05 -9.22
CA ARG A 131 26.80 1.98 -8.41
C ARG A 131 26.58 3.43 -8.82
N ALA A 132 26.54 3.72 -10.13
CA ALA A 132 26.29 5.07 -10.65
C ALA A 132 24.87 5.56 -10.38
N LEU A 133 23.87 4.66 -10.40
CA LEU A 133 22.48 4.99 -10.09
C LEU A 133 22.18 5.01 -8.58
N SER A 134 23.09 4.56 -7.72
CA SER A 134 22.88 4.55 -6.28
C SER A 134 22.91 5.97 -5.70
N THR A 135 21.97 6.29 -4.81
CA THR A 135 21.88 7.58 -4.09
C THR A 135 21.58 7.31 -2.60
N PRO A 136 21.71 8.29 -1.69
CA PRO A 136 21.42 8.07 -0.26
C PRO A 136 20.02 7.51 0.04
N THR A 137 19.03 7.80 -0.83
CA THR A 137 17.66 7.29 -0.73
C THR A 137 17.37 6.09 -1.64
N ARG A 138 18.32 5.72 -2.52
CA ARG A 138 18.18 4.62 -3.49
C ARG A 138 19.45 3.77 -3.49
N ALA A 139 19.50 2.72 -2.69
CA ALA A 139 20.60 1.75 -2.70
C ALA A 139 20.34 0.67 -3.77
N LEU A 140 21.22 0.57 -4.75
CA LEU A 140 21.18 -0.47 -5.77
C LEU A 140 22.47 -1.28 -5.65
N THR A 141 22.34 -2.58 -5.38
CA THR A 141 23.46 -3.51 -5.27
C THR A 141 23.26 -4.69 -6.20
N ILE A 142 24.37 -5.13 -6.79
CA ILE A 142 24.47 -6.41 -7.48
C ILE A 142 25.29 -7.34 -6.59
N ASN A 143 24.82 -8.58 -6.45
CA ASN A 143 25.56 -9.64 -5.78
C ASN A 143 25.81 -10.81 -6.73
N PHE A 144 26.61 -11.77 -6.26
CA PHE A 144 26.98 -13.00 -6.97
C PHE A 144 26.70 -14.22 -6.09
N GLN A 145 25.66 -14.13 -5.25
CA GLN A 145 25.34 -15.09 -4.20
C GLN A 145 24.00 -15.80 -4.43
N GLY A 146 23.36 -15.59 -5.57
CA GLY A 146 22.03 -16.08 -5.92
C GLY A 146 20.91 -15.40 -5.12
N ARG A 147 21.11 -14.17 -4.63
CA ARG A 147 20.13 -13.49 -3.77
C ARG A 147 19.46 -12.34 -4.51
N SER A 148 18.14 -12.36 -4.55
CA SER A 148 17.34 -11.25 -5.06
C SER A 148 16.39 -10.73 -4.00
N GLN A 149 16.63 -9.51 -3.51
CA GLN A 149 15.88 -8.88 -2.44
C GLN A 149 15.50 -7.45 -2.82
N CYS A 150 14.26 -7.08 -2.57
CA CYS A 150 13.77 -5.74 -2.79
C CYS A 150 13.13 -5.21 -1.51
N ALA A 151 13.48 -3.99 -1.14
CA ALA A 151 12.85 -3.28 -0.04
C ALA A 151 12.59 -1.83 -0.43
N PHE A 152 11.39 -1.34 -0.19
CA PHE A 152 11.05 0.05 -0.44
C PHE A 152 10.12 0.59 0.63
N GLU A 153 10.33 1.86 0.96
CA GLU A 153 9.46 2.64 1.82
C GLU A 153 8.85 3.77 1.01
N VAL A 154 7.53 3.80 0.98
CA VAL A 154 6.74 4.81 0.31
C VAL A 154 5.92 5.55 1.35
N LYS A 155 5.97 6.87 1.32
CA LYS A 155 5.23 7.75 2.22
C LYS A 155 4.31 8.67 1.45
N ASN A 156 3.11 8.85 1.94
CA ASN A 156 2.13 9.80 1.44
C ASN A 156 1.33 10.41 2.60
N ARG A 157 0.46 11.38 2.32
CA ARG A 157 -0.57 11.86 3.26
C ARG A 157 -1.94 11.59 2.65
N MET A 158 -2.93 11.30 3.49
CA MET A 158 -4.28 10.99 3.02
C MET A 158 -4.87 12.16 2.22
N ILE A 159 -4.59 13.40 2.63
CA ILE A 159 -5.03 14.60 1.92
C ILE A 159 -4.52 14.68 0.48
N ASN A 160 -3.29 14.22 0.19
CA ASN A 160 -2.74 14.28 -1.16
C ASN A 160 -3.48 13.32 -2.11
N VAL A 161 -3.83 12.13 -1.62
CA VAL A 161 -4.61 11.15 -2.38
C VAL A 161 -6.02 11.70 -2.67
N LEU A 162 -6.63 12.37 -1.70
CA LEU A 162 -7.94 13.01 -1.89
C LEU A 162 -7.88 14.14 -2.92
N ILE A 163 -6.85 14.98 -2.86
CA ILE A 163 -6.64 16.05 -3.85
C ILE A 163 -6.51 15.45 -5.25
N ALA A 164 -5.69 14.41 -5.44
CA ALA A 164 -5.49 13.74 -6.74
C ALA A 164 -6.72 12.96 -7.25
N LEU A 165 -7.70 12.69 -6.39
CA LEU A 165 -8.97 12.08 -6.80
C LEU A 165 -9.99 13.12 -7.28
N ILE A 166 -9.94 14.33 -6.71
CA ILE A 166 -10.88 15.42 -6.99
C ILE A 166 -10.42 16.26 -8.19
N PHE A 167 -9.12 16.58 -8.26
CA PHE A 167 -8.48 17.38 -9.30
C PHE A 167 -7.75 16.47 -10.30
#